data_AF-A0A925MX32-F1
#
_entry.id   AF-A0A925MX32-F1
#
_cell.length_a   1.000
_cell.length_b   1.000
_cell.length_c   1.000
_cell.angle_alpha   90.00
_cell.angle_beta   90.00
_cell.angle_gamma   90.00
#
_symmetry.space_group_name_H-M   'P 1'
#
loop_
_entity.id
_entity.type
_entity.pdbx_description
1 polymer ?
#
loop_
_entity_poly.entity_id
_entity_poly.type
_entity_poly.pdbx_seq_one_letter_code
_entity_poly.pdbx_strand_id
1 'polypeptide(L)'
;MANMAKDLVKRIADEEIEWVDLRFTDPKGKWQHLSMCAGPMDEDQLEDGLMFDGSSIEGWKAINESDMILRPDLDAVYVDPFSATPMLSIFCDVVEPGTGELYSRDPRSTAKRAEAYVQATGVGDTIYVGPEAEFFMFDDVRFEDNYNASGYRLDDIELPTNTSTEYETGNLGHRPRVKGGYFPVAPVDSAMDIRGEMVSTMLEMGLPMDKHHHEVAPSQHELGLTFGTLVETADRMQIYKYVVHMVAHAYGKTATFMPKPIAKDNGSGMHTHMSIWKGGKPLFAGNGYAGLSDMALYFIGGVIKHARALNAFTN
;
A
#
# COMPACT_ATOMS: atom_id res chain seq x y z
N MET A 1 -16.62 4.05 16.36
CA MET A 1 -17.55 5.18 16.26
C MET A 1 -17.03 5.99 15.11
N ALA A 2 -17.87 6.32 14.14
CA ALA A 2 -17.43 7.15 13.02
C ALA A 2 -17.02 8.53 13.56
N ASN A 3 -15.88 9.06 13.14
CA ASN A 3 -15.51 10.44 13.44
C ASN A 3 -16.51 11.39 12.77
N MET A 4 -16.91 12.46 13.46
CA MET A 4 -17.82 13.46 12.91
C MET A 4 -17.03 14.56 12.17
N ALA A 5 -17.61 15.15 11.12
CA ALA A 5 -16.97 16.23 10.36
C ALA A 5 -16.54 17.39 11.26
N LYS A 6 -17.40 17.78 12.20
CA LYS A 6 -17.12 18.78 13.23
C LYS A 6 -15.85 18.50 14.06
N ASP A 7 -15.62 17.24 14.41
CA ASP A 7 -14.44 16.86 15.19
C ASP A 7 -13.17 17.01 14.35
N LEU A 8 -13.24 16.72 13.05
CA LEU A 8 -12.13 16.90 12.13
C LEU A 8 -11.85 18.37 11.83
N VAL A 9 -12.87 19.22 11.62
CA VAL A 9 -12.69 20.68 11.50
C VAL A 9 -12.02 21.25 12.74
N LYS A 10 -12.44 20.80 13.93
CA LYS A 10 -11.80 21.20 15.18
C LYS A 10 -10.34 20.73 15.22
N ARG A 11 -10.05 19.49 14.82
CA ARG A 11 -8.70 18.95 14.77
C ARG A 11 -7.80 19.75 13.81
N ILE A 12 -8.31 20.12 12.63
CA ILE A 12 -7.61 20.97 11.65
C ILE A 12 -7.18 22.29 12.31
N ALA A 13 -8.06 22.92 13.09
CA ALA A 13 -7.74 24.16 13.80
C ALA A 13 -6.78 23.94 14.98
N ASP A 14 -7.02 22.92 15.82
CA ASP A 14 -6.25 22.65 17.04
C ASP A 14 -4.81 22.20 16.73
N GLU A 15 -4.59 21.46 15.64
CA GLU A 15 -3.27 20.98 15.17
C GLU A 15 -2.61 21.95 14.17
N GLU A 16 -3.18 23.14 13.95
CA GLU A 16 -2.68 24.16 13.00
C GLU A 16 -2.39 23.58 11.60
N ILE A 17 -3.29 22.71 11.12
CA ILE A 17 -3.18 22.06 9.82
C ILE A 17 -3.32 23.11 8.72
N GLU A 18 -2.34 23.16 7.81
CA GLU A 18 -2.35 24.09 6.67
C GLU A 18 -3.00 23.46 5.44
N TRP A 19 -2.89 22.14 5.30
CA TRP A 19 -3.33 21.39 4.12
C TRP A 19 -4.17 20.17 4.48
N VAL A 20 -5.27 19.98 3.74
CA VAL A 20 -6.04 18.73 3.75
C VAL A 20 -5.87 18.06 2.40
N ASP A 21 -5.20 16.91 2.39
CA ASP A 21 -4.83 16.16 1.20
C ASP A 21 -5.79 14.99 0.98
N LEU A 22 -6.66 15.14 -0.02
CA LEU A 22 -7.70 14.17 -0.35
C LEU A 22 -7.10 13.10 -1.24
N ARG A 23 -7.02 11.85 -0.78
CA ARG A 23 -6.35 10.77 -1.50
C ARG A 23 -7.30 9.66 -1.94
N PHE A 24 -7.13 9.18 -3.15
CA PHE A 24 -7.92 8.09 -3.73
C PHE A 24 -7.04 7.19 -4.59
N THR A 25 -7.52 5.99 -4.92
CA THR A 25 -6.72 5.01 -5.70
C THR A 25 -7.33 4.80 -7.08
N ASP A 26 -6.51 4.93 -8.13
CA ASP A 26 -6.95 4.67 -9.49
C ASP A 26 -7.01 3.16 -9.81
N PRO A 27 -7.56 2.73 -10.97
CA PRO A 27 -7.67 1.31 -11.32
C PRO A 27 -6.34 0.57 -11.44
N LYS A 28 -5.21 1.28 -11.62
CA LYS A 28 -3.86 0.69 -11.66
C LYS A 28 -3.26 0.54 -10.27
N GLY A 29 -3.95 1.00 -9.22
CA GLY A 29 -3.51 0.95 -7.84
C GLY A 29 -2.64 2.14 -7.42
N LYS A 30 -2.49 3.16 -8.27
CA LYS A 30 -1.72 4.36 -7.90
C LYS A 30 -2.56 5.22 -6.96
N TRP A 31 -1.94 5.61 -5.86
CA TRP A 31 -2.52 6.59 -4.95
C TRP A 31 -2.37 7.99 -5.54
N GLN A 32 -3.50 8.63 -5.81
CA GLN A 32 -3.66 9.96 -6.36
C GLN A 32 -4.08 10.91 -5.24
N HIS A 33 -3.86 12.21 -5.41
CA HIS A 33 -4.23 13.19 -4.39
C HIS A 33 -4.68 14.54 -4.96
N LEU A 34 -5.45 15.28 -4.15
CA LEU A 34 -5.83 16.67 -4.35
C LEU A 34 -5.68 17.41 -3.02
N SER A 35 -4.72 18.34 -2.96
CA SER A 35 -4.48 19.13 -1.74
C SER A 35 -5.35 20.38 -1.70
N MET A 36 -6.07 20.54 -0.61
CA MET A 36 -6.92 21.69 -0.31
C MET A 36 -6.25 22.55 0.76
N CYS A 37 -6.35 23.87 0.63
CA CYS A 37 -6.06 24.77 1.76
C CYS A 37 -7.00 24.40 2.92
N ALA A 38 -6.50 24.36 4.15
CA ALA A 38 -7.32 23.99 5.29
C ALA A 38 -8.44 25.00 5.61
N GLY A 39 -8.22 26.29 5.34
CA GLY A 39 -9.18 27.35 5.69
C GLY A 39 -10.60 27.15 5.10
N PRO A 40 -10.74 26.78 3.82
CA PRO A 40 -12.04 26.44 3.22
C PRO A 40 -12.61 25.06 3.57
N MET A 41 -11.92 24.22 4.36
CA MET A 41 -12.40 22.88 4.70
C MET A 41 -13.34 22.94 5.91
N ASP A 42 -14.65 23.01 5.63
CA ASP A 42 -15.72 23.01 6.63
C ASP A 42 -16.46 21.66 6.70
N GLU A 43 -17.50 21.59 7.54
CA GLU A 43 -18.32 20.39 7.71
C GLU A 43 -18.98 19.96 6.40
N ASP A 44 -19.47 20.92 5.58
CA ASP A 44 -20.12 20.64 4.30
C ASP A 44 -19.13 20.00 3.31
N GLN A 45 -17.90 20.54 3.18
CA GLN A 45 -16.90 19.93 2.29
C GLN A 45 -16.52 18.50 2.72
N LEU A 46 -16.52 18.22 4.02
CA LEU A 46 -16.19 16.90 4.56
C LEU A 46 -17.34 15.89 4.42
N GLU A 47 -18.59 16.35 4.43
CA GLU A 47 -19.78 15.50 4.34
C GLU A 47 -20.27 15.32 2.89
N ASP A 48 -20.39 16.41 2.12
CA ASP A 48 -20.88 16.40 0.74
C ASP A 48 -19.80 15.98 -0.26
N GLY A 49 -18.53 16.21 0.09
CA GLY A 49 -17.36 15.91 -0.73
C GLY A 49 -16.99 17.02 -1.72
N LEU A 50 -15.93 16.76 -2.48
CA LEU A 50 -15.30 17.75 -3.36
C LEU A 50 -15.26 17.27 -4.81
N MET A 51 -15.57 18.17 -5.74
CA MET A 51 -15.58 17.88 -7.17
C MET A 51 -14.17 17.78 -7.74
N PHE A 52 -13.95 16.84 -8.67
CA PHE A 52 -12.71 16.73 -9.44
C PHE A 52 -12.97 16.19 -10.86
N ASP A 53 -11.99 16.36 -11.75
CA ASP A 53 -12.03 15.83 -13.11
C ASP A 53 -11.60 14.35 -13.15
N GLY A 54 -12.59 13.46 -13.24
CA GLY A 54 -12.39 12.03 -13.39
C GLY A 54 -11.99 11.57 -14.81
N SER A 55 -12.02 12.45 -15.82
CA SER A 55 -11.61 12.09 -17.20
C SER A 55 -10.09 12.02 -17.37
N SER A 56 -9.37 12.70 -16.47
CA SER A 56 -7.91 12.65 -16.38
C SER A 56 -7.37 11.38 -15.69
N ILE A 57 -8.26 10.52 -15.17
CA ILE A 57 -7.90 9.22 -14.60
C ILE A 57 -8.13 8.12 -15.64
N GLU A 58 -7.05 7.45 -16.03
CA GLU A 58 -7.10 6.44 -17.09
C GLU A 58 -8.07 5.30 -16.73
N GLY A 59 -8.99 5.01 -17.66
CA GLY A 59 -9.99 3.97 -17.47
C GLY A 59 -11.24 4.41 -16.70
N TRP A 60 -11.40 5.70 -16.36
CA TRP A 60 -12.60 6.24 -15.72
C TRP A 60 -13.54 6.91 -16.73
N LYS A 61 -13.90 8.18 -16.54
CA LYS A 61 -14.95 8.87 -17.28
C LYS A 61 -14.45 9.35 -18.65
N ALA A 62 -15.39 9.48 -19.59
CA ALA A 62 -15.13 10.22 -20.82
C ALA A 62 -15.16 11.72 -20.52
N ILE A 63 -14.49 12.53 -21.36
CA ILE A 63 -14.38 13.98 -21.16
C ILE A 63 -15.74 14.71 -21.11
N ASN A 64 -16.78 14.15 -21.72
CA ASN A 64 -18.13 14.72 -21.70
C ASN A 64 -18.94 14.38 -20.43
N GLU A 65 -18.39 13.55 -19.54
CA GLU A 65 -18.97 13.14 -18.24
C GLU A 65 -17.87 13.16 -17.17
N SER A 66 -16.96 14.14 -17.23
CA SER A 66 -15.72 14.22 -16.44
C SER A 66 -15.94 14.31 -14.94
N ASP A 67 -16.97 15.04 -14.54
CA ASP A 67 -17.15 15.49 -13.17
C ASP A 67 -17.46 14.30 -12.23
N MET A 68 -16.70 14.21 -11.15
CA MET A 68 -16.81 13.20 -10.10
C MET A 68 -16.65 13.85 -8.72
N ILE A 69 -17.08 13.17 -7.65
CA ILE A 69 -16.91 13.64 -6.27
C ILE A 69 -15.93 12.73 -5.53
N LEU A 70 -14.96 13.35 -4.86
CA LEU A 70 -14.18 12.75 -3.78
C LEU A 70 -14.98 12.90 -2.48
N ARG A 71 -15.46 11.79 -1.92
CA ARG A 71 -16.15 11.78 -0.63
C ARG A 71 -15.17 11.36 0.46
N PRO A 72 -14.77 12.27 1.37
CA PRO A 72 -13.86 11.96 2.47
C PRO A 72 -14.40 10.85 3.39
N ASP A 73 -13.53 9.93 3.79
CA ASP A 73 -13.80 8.92 4.80
C ASP A 73 -13.16 9.34 6.13
N LEU A 74 -14.00 9.83 7.04
CA LEU A 74 -13.56 10.48 8.29
C LEU A 74 -12.94 9.49 9.28
N ASP A 75 -13.06 8.18 9.04
CA ASP A 75 -12.40 7.14 9.83
C ASP A 75 -11.00 6.78 9.30
N ALA A 76 -10.62 7.29 8.13
CA ALA A 76 -9.35 7.02 7.46
C ALA A 76 -8.56 8.33 7.24
N VAL A 77 -8.21 8.98 8.35
CA VAL A 77 -7.49 10.27 8.40
C VAL A 77 -6.13 10.10 9.08
N TYR A 78 -5.08 10.59 8.43
CA TYR A 78 -3.68 10.38 8.83
C TYR A 78 -2.91 11.70 8.78
N VAL A 79 -1.99 11.94 9.71
CA VAL A 79 -1.01 13.04 9.58
C VAL A 79 0.03 12.64 8.55
N ASP A 80 0.37 13.53 7.62
CA ASP A 80 1.50 13.30 6.70
C ASP A 80 2.82 13.71 7.40
N PRO A 81 3.77 12.79 7.62
CA PRO A 81 5.01 13.09 8.33
C PRO A 81 6.09 13.72 7.44
N PHE A 82 5.85 13.83 6.13
CA PHE A 82 6.85 14.26 5.15
C PHE A 82 6.60 15.67 4.61
N SER A 83 5.37 16.18 4.71
CA SER A 83 5.06 17.53 4.27
C SER A 83 5.83 18.58 5.07
N ALA A 84 6.33 19.61 4.39
CA ALA A 84 7.10 20.68 5.03
C ALA A 84 6.27 21.56 5.99
N THR A 85 4.95 21.54 5.83
CA THR A 85 3.97 22.21 6.69
C THR A 85 2.92 21.19 7.14
N PRO A 86 2.25 21.38 8.29
CA PRO A 86 1.29 20.41 8.81
C PRO A 86 0.19 20.06 7.81
N MET A 87 0.00 18.77 7.56
CA MET A 87 -0.95 18.25 6.58
C MET A 87 -1.68 17.01 7.11
N LEU A 88 -2.99 16.94 6.84
CA LEU A 88 -3.79 15.73 7.02
C LEU A 88 -4.09 15.07 5.68
N SER A 89 -3.74 13.81 5.53
CA SER A 89 -4.19 12.95 4.42
C SER A 89 -5.51 12.28 4.79
N ILE A 90 -6.52 12.38 3.92
CA ILE A 90 -7.83 11.74 4.11
C ILE A 90 -8.12 10.83 2.92
N PHE A 91 -8.41 9.55 3.19
CA PHE A 91 -8.87 8.65 2.14
C PHE A 91 -10.26 9.06 1.66
N CYS A 92 -10.47 8.99 0.35
CA CYS A 92 -11.73 9.31 -0.28
C CYS A 92 -12.27 8.10 -1.06
N ASP A 93 -13.57 7.88 -0.97
CA ASP A 93 -14.29 7.12 -1.99
C ASP A 93 -14.62 8.03 -3.17
N VAL A 94 -14.72 7.46 -4.35
CA VAL A 94 -15.21 8.19 -5.53
C VAL A 94 -16.68 7.89 -5.73
N VAL A 95 -17.50 8.93 -5.91
CA VAL A 95 -18.95 8.81 -6.06
C VAL A 95 -19.49 9.57 -7.26
N GLU A 96 -20.59 9.05 -7.81
CA GLU A 96 -21.29 9.65 -8.95
C GLU A 96 -22.02 10.94 -8.52
N PRO A 97 -21.78 12.11 -9.14
CA PRO A 97 -22.37 13.38 -8.67
C PRO A 97 -23.90 13.42 -8.72
N GLY A 98 -24.50 12.73 -9.69
CA GLY A 98 -25.95 12.75 -9.88
C GLY A 98 -26.74 11.87 -8.91
N THR A 99 -26.14 10.77 -8.43
CA THR A 99 -26.83 9.78 -7.58
C THR A 99 -26.24 9.71 -6.17
N GLY A 100 -25.02 10.17 -5.97
CA GLY A 100 -24.25 10.01 -4.73
C GLY A 100 -23.81 8.56 -4.47
N GLU A 101 -23.99 7.65 -5.43
CA GLU A 101 -23.63 6.25 -5.31
C GLU A 101 -22.12 6.03 -5.49
N LEU A 102 -21.60 5.01 -4.80
CA LEU A 102 -20.20 4.59 -4.93
C LEU A 102 -19.87 4.23 -6.38
N TYR A 103 -18.79 4.80 -6.90
CA TYR A 103 -18.39 4.59 -8.28
C TYR A 103 -18.02 3.13 -8.54
N SER A 104 -18.38 2.62 -9.72
CA SER A 104 -18.20 1.21 -10.07
C SER A 104 -16.75 0.86 -10.40
N ARG A 105 -15.94 1.83 -10.81
CA ARG A 105 -14.51 1.63 -11.17
C ARG A 105 -13.55 2.17 -10.12
N ASP A 106 -14.05 2.59 -8.97
CA ASP A 106 -13.24 2.86 -7.79
C ASP A 106 -12.86 1.52 -7.10
N PRO A 107 -11.56 1.21 -6.98
CA PRO A 107 -11.09 0.02 -6.28
C PRO A 107 -11.54 -0.03 -4.81
N ARG A 108 -11.54 1.11 -4.11
CA ARG A 108 -11.89 1.18 -2.68
C ARG A 108 -13.37 0.88 -2.47
N SER A 109 -14.24 1.49 -3.28
CA SER A 109 -15.65 1.14 -3.36
C SER A 109 -15.91 -0.34 -3.66
N THR A 110 -15.06 -0.97 -4.49
CA THR A 110 -15.15 -2.41 -4.77
C THR A 110 -14.82 -3.26 -3.55
N ALA A 111 -13.80 -2.88 -2.78
CA ALA A 111 -13.47 -3.54 -1.51
C ALA A 111 -14.61 -3.42 -0.48
N LYS A 112 -15.21 -2.22 -0.33
CA LYS A 112 -16.39 -1.99 0.54
C LYS A 112 -17.56 -2.88 0.14
N ARG A 113 -17.85 -2.99 -1.16
CA ARG A 113 -18.89 -3.90 -1.68
C ARG A 113 -18.58 -5.37 -1.41
N ALA A 114 -17.31 -5.78 -1.46
CA ALA A 114 -16.91 -7.15 -1.19
C ALA A 114 -17.11 -7.54 0.30
N GLU A 115 -16.78 -6.65 1.23
CA GLU A 115 -17.07 -6.85 2.67
C GLU A 115 -18.58 -6.97 2.91
N ALA A 116 -19.36 -6.03 2.37
CA ALA A 116 -20.82 -6.04 2.47
C ALA A 116 -21.44 -7.31 1.84
N TYR A 117 -20.87 -7.80 0.74
CA TYR A 117 -21.32 -9.03 0.10
C TYR A 117 -21.14 -10.25 1.00
N VAL A 118 -19.98 -10.39 1.66
CA VAL A 118 -19.76 -11.51 2.60
C VAL A 118 -20.75 -11.47 3.75
N GLN A 119 -21.01 -10.29 4.32
CA GLN A 119 -22.05 -10.11 5.35
C GLN A 119 -23.43 -10.51 4.83
N ALA A 120 -23.82 -10.03 3.64
CA ALA A 120 -25.13 -10.30 3.05
C ALA A 120 -25.36 -11.79 2.73
N THR A 121 -24.30 -12.54 2.38
CA THR A 121 -24.41 -13.99 2.15
C THR A 121 -24.62 -14.79 3.45
N GLY A 122 -24.33 -14.20 4.62
CA GLY A 122 -24.41 -14.86 5.92
C GLY A 122 -23.28 -15.86 6.20
N VAL A 123 -22.30 -15.99 5.31
CA VAL A 123 -21.14 -16.89 5.46
C VAL A 123 -20.27 -16.46 6.65
N GLY A 124 -20.04 -15.16 6.80
CA GLY A 124 -19.33 -14.53 7.92
C GLY A 124 -19.75 -13.07 8.07
N ASP A 125 -19.25 -12.39 9.11
CA ASP A 125 -19.46 -10.95 9.29
C ASP A 125 -18.20 -10.10 9.01
N THR A 126 -17.02 -10.72 9.09
CA THR A 126 -15.74 -10.03 8.97
C THR A 126 -14.78 -10.87 8.13
N ILE A 127 -14.04 -10.21 7.24
CA ILE A 127 -12.91 -10.79 6.52
C ILE A 127 -11.66 -10.07 7.01
N TYR A 128 -10.69 -10.83 7.51
CA TYR A 128 -9.37 -10.29 7.81
C TYR A 128 -8.40 -10.61 6.69
N VAL A 129 -7.57 -9.63 6.33
CA VAL A 129 -6.54 -9.71 5.31
C VAL A 129 -5.22 -9.20 5.89
N GLY A 130 -4.15 -9.97 5.70
CA GLY A 130 -2.79 -9.65 6.12
C GLY A 130 -1.81 -9.82 4.95
N PRO A 131 -1.42 -8.73 4.27
CA PRO A 131 -0.49 -8.75 3.15
C PRO A 131 0.96 -8.56 3.63
N GLU A 132 1.89 -9.29 3.03
CA GLU A 132 3.34 -9.12 3.18
C GLU A 132 3.89 -8.58 1.86
N ALA A 133 4.06 -7.25 1.77
CA ALA A 133 4.54 -6.59 0.56
C ALA A 133 6.06 -6.45 0.59
N GLU A 134 6.73 -7.40 -0.07
CA GLU A 134 8.19 -7.35 -0.28
C GLU A 134 8.54 -6.22 -1.26
N PHE A 135 9.73 -5.64 -1.13
CA PHE A 135 10.22 -4.58 -2.00
C PHE A 135 11.74 -4.62 -2.14
N PHE A 136 12.25 -3.89 -3.13
CA PHE A 136 13.68 -3.63 -3.28
C PHE A 136 13.97 -2.16 -3.02
N MET A 137 15.17 -1.86 -2.55
CA MET A 137 15.75 -0.51 -2.55
C MET A 137 17.01 -0.50 -3.41
N PHE A 138 17.20 0.54 -4.22
CA PHE A 138 18.37 0.70 -5.07
C PHE A 138 19.00 2.09 -4.88
N ASP A 139 20.31 2.18 -5.14
CA ASP A 139 21.04 3.44 -5.18
C ASP A 139 20.89 4.16 -6.53
N ASP A 140 20.79 3.40 -7.63
CA ASP A 140 20.66 3.96 -8.99
C ASP A 140 19.74 3.07 -9.85
N VAL A 141 18.80 3.71 -10.53
CA VAL A 141 17.89 3.07 -11.48
C VAL A 141 17.84 3.91 -12.75
N ARG A 142 18.19 3.30 -13.88
CA ARG A 142 18.18 3.95 -15.21
C ARG A 142 17.45 3.06 -16.19
N PHE A 143 16.62 3.64 -17.05
CA PHE A 143 15.94 2.91 -18.11
C PHE A 143 15.76 3.80 -19.34
N GLU A 144 15.67 3.17 -20.51
CA GLU A 144 15.37 3.83 -21.78
C GLU A 144 14.46 2.96 -22.64
N ASP A 145 13.58 3.62 -23.41
CA ASP A 145 12.78 3.01 -24.45
C ASP A 145 12.62 4.03 -25.59
N ASN A 146 13.45 3.90 -26.63
CA ASN A 146 13.56 4.86 -27.74
C ASN A 146 13.72 4.12 -29.07
N TYR A 147 13.64 4.83 -30.21
CA TYR A 147 13.65 4.25 -31.56
C TYR A 147 14.85 3.34 -31.85
N ASN A 148 16.00 3.55 -31.20
CA ASN A 148 17.25 2.84 -31.45
C ASN A 148 17.85 2.16 -30.21
N ALA A 149 17.20 2.23 -29.04
CA ALA A 149 17.72 1.65 -27.79
C ALA A 149 16.59 1.32 -26.82
N SER A 150 16.73 0.20 -26.11
CA SER A 150 15.84 -0.19 -25.01
C SER A 150 16.65 -0.94 -23.97
N GLY A 151 16.46 -0.61 -22.70
CA GLY A 151 17.21 -1.25 -21.63
C GLY A 151 16.96 -0.64 -20.26
N TYR A 152 17.49 -1.31 -19.24
CA TYR A 152 17.50 -0.80 -17.88
C TYR A 152 18.79 -1.24 -17.15
N ARG A 153 19.14 -0.49 -16.11
CA ARG A 153 20.25 -0.78 -15.20
C ARG A 153 19.80 -0.43 -13.78
N LEU A 154 20.09 -1.35 -12.87
CA LEU A 154 19.88 -1.20 -11.44
C LEU A 154 21.24 -1.31 -10.76
N ASP A 155 21.46 -0.52 -9.72
CA ASP A 155 22.67 -0.59 -8.91
C ASP A 155 22.34 -0.36 -7.43
N ASP A 156 23.04 -1.08 -6.55
CA ASP A 156 23.01 -0.88 -5.11
C ASP A 156 24.30 -1.44 -4.49
N ILE A 157 24.74 -0.83 -3.38
CA ILE A 157 25.94 -1.24 -2.67
C ILE A 157 25.94 -2.73 -2.28
N GLU A 158 24.80 -3.36 -2.05
CA GLU A 158 24.72 -4.78 -1.68
C GLU A 158 24.82 -5.74 -2.85
N LEU A 159 24.65 -5.26 -4.10
CA LEU A 159 24.60 -6.15 -5.25
C LEU A 159 25.93 -6.91 -5.43
N PRO A 160 25.89 -8.23 -5.69
CA PRO A 160 27.10 -9.02 -5.99
C PRO A 160 27.87 -8.55 -7.23
N THR A 161 27.26 -7.75 -8.09
CA THR A 161 27.93 -7.09 -9.24
C THR A 161 28.96 -6.06 -8.81
N ASN A 162 28.95 -5.62 -7.55
CA ASN A 162 29.82 -4.58 -7.01
C ASN A 162 31.02 -5.10 -6.19
N THR A 163 31.30 -6.40 -6.22
CA THR A 163 32.40 -7.00 -5.42
C THR A 163 33.79 -6.47 -5.76
N SER A 164 33.99 -5.96 -6.99
CA SER A 164 35.27 -5.40 -7.45
C SER A 164 35.16 -3.91 -7.80
N THR A 165 34.06 -3.25 -7.48
CA THR A 165 33.87 -1.82 -7.76
C THR A 165 34.81 -0.98 -6.92
N GLU A 166 35.44 0.02 -7.52
CA GLU A 166 36.25 1.00 -6.80
C GLU A 166 35.34 2.10 -6.24
N TYR A 167 35.42 2.31 -4.92
CA TYR A 167 34.71 3.36 -4.21
C TYR A 167 35.73 4.33 -3.60
N GLU A 168 35.36 5.60 -3.44
CA GLU A 168 36.23 6.63 -2.85
C GLU A 168 36.72 6.23 -1.45
N THR A 169 35.86 5.59 -0.65
CA THR A 169 36.17 5.10 0.70
C THR A 169 36.78 3.69 0.72
N GLY A 170 36.98 3.07 -0.43
CA GLY A 170 37.38 1.66 -0.59
C GLY A 170 36.20 0.68 -0.60
N ASN A 171 36.45 -0.53 -1.12
CA ASN A 171 35.43 -1.58 -1.18
C ASN A 171 35.49 -2.45 0.08
N LEU A 172 34.51 -2.28 0.98
CA LEU A 172 34.49 -2.93 2.31
C LEU A 172 34.10 -4.42 2.28
N GLY A 173 33.67 -4.95 1.13
CA GLY A 173 33.48 -6.38 0.89
C GLY A 173 32.24 -7.05 1.51
N HIS A 174 31.72 -6.56 2.64
CA HIS A 174 30.56 -7.16 3.33
C HIS A 174 29.27 -7.01 2.50
N ARG A 175 28.88 -8.07 1.78
CA ARG A 175 27.67 -8.09 0.92
C ARG A 175 26.97 -9.44 0.97
N PRO A 176 25.64 -9.47 0.86
CA PRO A 176 24.93 -10.72 0.61
C PRO A 176 25.33 -11.29 -0.75
N ARG A 177 25.31 -12.62 -0.86
CA ARG A 177 25.44 -13.30 -2.16
C ARG A 177 24.07 -13.36 -2.83
N VAL A 178 24.04 -13.80 -4.09
CA VAL A 178 22.78 -14.18 -4.77
C VAL A 178 21.99 -15.13 -3.85
N LYS A 179 20.73 -14.81 -3.59
CA LYS A 179 19.86 -15.52 -2.63
C LYS A 179 20.42 -15.63 -1.19
N GLY A 180 21.25 -14.67 -0.78
CA GLY A 180 21.98 -14.69 0.50
C GLY A 180 21.62 -13.54 1.44
N GLY A 181 20.56 -12.78 1.17
CA GLY A 181 20.13 -11.64 1.97
C GLY A 181 19.35 -11.98 3.24
N TYR A 182 18.89 -13.22 3.40
CA TYR A 182 18.06 -13.62 4.54
C TYR A 182 18.90 -14.32 5.63
N PHE A 183 19.15 -13.77 6.80
CA PHE A 183 18.97 -12.37 7.26
C PHE A 183 20.22 -11.93 8.04
N PRO A 184 21.41 -11.94 7.42
CA PRO A 184 22.66 -11.70 8.13
C PRO A 184 22.64 -10.33 8.80
N VAL A 185 23.28 -10.23 9.97
CA VAL A 185 23.42 -8.96 10.68
C VAL A 185 24.33 -7.98 9.93
N ALA A 186 24.25 -6.70 10.27
CA ALA A 186 25.21 -5.69 9.84
C ALA A 186 26.68 -6.14 10.12
N PRO A 187 27.65 -5.79 9.27
CA PRO A 187 27.54 -4.86 8.13
C PRO A 187 27.14 -5.52 6.80
N VAL A 188 26.71 -6.79 6.78
CA VAL A 188 26.22 -7.42 5.53
C VAL A 188 24.86 -6.85 5.12
N ASP A 189 23.96 -6.70 6.09
CA ASP A 189 22.73 -5.92 5.94
C ASP A 189 23.04 -4.44 6.13
N SER A 190 22.93 -3.67 5.04
CA SER A 190 23.21 -2.24 5.02
C SER A 190 21.97 -1.36 5.27
N ALA A 191 20.78 -1.97 5.35
CA ALA A 191 19.51 -1.26 5.37
C ALA A 191 18.75 -1.38 6.69
N MET A 192 19.39 -1.87 7.76
CA MET A 192 18.78 -2.03 9.09
C MET A 192 18.12 -0.73 9.58
N ASP A 193 18.86 0.39 9.56
CA ASP A 193 18.38 1.68 10.08
C ASP A 193 17.27 2.27 9.21
N ILE A 194 17.40 2.19 7.88
CA ILE A 194 16.38 2.67 6.92
C ILE A 194 15.06 1.93 7.12
N ARG A 195 15.10 0.60 7.27
CA ARG A 195 13.89 -0.20 7.56
C ARG A 195 13.31 0.14 8.93
N GLY A 196 14.16 0.40 9.93
CA GLY A 196 13.73 0.82 11.26
C GLY A 196 13.00 2.18 11.24
N GLU A 197 13.47 3.12 10.44
CA GLU A 197 12.78 4.40 10.22
C GLU A 197 11.44 4.21 9.53
N MET A 198 11.37 3.44 8.44
CA MET A 198 10.11 3.12 7.76
C MET A 198 9.05 2.56 8.74
N VAL A 199 9.43 1.59 9.57
CA VAL A 199 8.53 1.02 10.59
C VAL A 199 8.12 2.06 11.62
N SER A 200 9.07 2.87 12.11
CA SER A 200 8.80 3.89 13.13
C SER A 200 7.84 4.95 12.60
N THR A 201 8.04 5.44 11.39
CA THR A 201 7.13 6.40 10.73
C THR A 201 5.74 5.80 10.50
N MET A 202 5.63 4.54 10.09
CA MET A 202 4.33 3.87 9.95
C MET A 202 3.62 3.72 11.30
N LEU A 203 4.34 3.39 12.37
CA LEU A 203 3.77 3.35 13.72
C LEU A 203 3.28 4.72 14.18
N GLU A 204 4.02 5.80 13.90
CA GLU A 204 3.62 7.18 14.19
C GLU A 204 2.37 7.60 13.42
N MET A 205 2.22 7.14 12.17
CA MET A 205 0.99 7.30 11.39
C MET A 205 -0.16 6.40 11.87
N GLY A 206 0.07 5.48 12.82
CA GLY A 206 -0.96 4.61 13.40
C GLY A 206 -1.15 3.26 12.70
N LEU A 207 -0.22 2.83 11.85
CA LEU A 207 -0.23 1.48 11.28
C LEU A 207 0.27 0.45 12.31
N PRO A 208 -0.36 -0.73 12.42
CA PRO A 208 0.04 -1.76 13.37
C PRO A 208 1.21 -2.61 12.83
N MET A 209 2.42 -2.04 12.85
CA MET A 209 3.64 -2.72 12.43
C MET A 209 4.19 -3.68 13.50
N ASP A 210 4.80 -4.80 13.11
CA ASP A 210 5.33 -5.81 14.06
C ASP A 210 6.82 -6.15 13.88
N LYS A 211 7.34 -6.18 12.65
CA LYS A 211 8.73 -6.56 12.34
C LYS A 211 9.28 -5.81 11.11
N HIS A 212 10.59 -5.89 10.93
CA HIS A 212 11.24 -5.67 9.64
C HIS A 212 12.42 -6.62 9.49
N HIS A 213 12.71 -7.05 8.26
CA HIS A 213 13.90 -7.84 7.96
C HIS A 213 14.37 -7.64 6.52
N HIS A 214 15.63 -8.02 6.30
CA HIS A 214 16.14 -8.23 4.97
C HIS A 214 15.54 -9.52 4.38
N GLU A 215 15.25 -9.51 3.09
CA GLU A 215 14.69 -10.65 2.36
C GLU A 215 15.79 -11.44 1.60
N VAL A 216 15.42 -12.47 0.86
CA VAL A 216 16.36 -13.44 0.27
C VAL A 216 17.31 -12.84 -0.77
N ALA A 217 16.84 -11.98 -1.68
CA ALA A 217 17.73 -11.33 -2.66
C ALA A 217 18.50 -10.16 -2.05
N PRO A 218 19.72 -9.84 -2.52
CA PRO A 218 20.40 -8.58 -2.20
C PRO A 218 19.50 -7.36 -2.42
N SER A 219 19.55 -6.39 -1.51
CA SER A 219 18.73 -5.17 -1.54
C SER A 219 17.21 -5.40 -1.50
N GLN A 220 16.77 -6.58 -1.04
CA GLN A 220 15.35 -6.94 -0.87
C GLN A 220 14.94 -6.84 0.59
N HIS A 221 13.72 -6.39 0.85
CA HIS A 221 13.23 -6.10 2.20
C HIS A 221 11.74 -6.46 2.37
N GLU A 222 11.35 -6.68 3.62
CA GLU A 222 9.97 -6.84 4.05
C GLU A 222 9.78 -6.14 5.40
N LEU A 223 8.66 -5.43 5.56
CA LEU A 223 8.18 -4.93 6.85
C LEU A 223 6.83 -5.62 7.15
N GLY A 224 6.63 -6.05 8.38
CA GLY A 224 5.41 -6.76 8.75
C GLY A 224 4.31 -5.81 9.18
N LEU A 225 3.14 -5.97 8.56
CA LEU A 225 1.92 -5.23 8.82
C LEU A 225 0.88 -6.20 9.41
N THR A 226 0.38 -5.89 10.60
CA THR A 226 -0.66 -6.70 11.22
C THR A 226 -1.94 -6.65 10.38
N PHE A 227 -2.59 -7.79 10.23
CA PHE A 227 -3.85 -7.91 9.49
C PHE A 227 -4.94 -6.97 10.03
N GLY A 228 -5.88 -6.64 9.15
CA GLY A 228 -7.05 -5.80 9.41
C GLY A 228 -8.22 -6.24 8.54
N THR A 229 -9.32 -5.49 8.54
CA THR A 229 -10.41 -5.78 7.57
C THR A 229 -9.95 -5.50 6.14
N LEU A 230 -10.69 -5.94 5.13
CA LEU A 230 -10.26 -5.83 3.73
C LEU A 230 -10.00 -4.38 3.31
N VAL A 231 -10.93 -3.46 3.60
CA VAL A 231 -10.78 -2.04 3.23
C VAL A 231 -9.66 -1.39 4.04
N GLU A 232 -9.66 -1.61 5.36
CA GLU A 232 -8.67 -1.05 6.27
C GLU A 232 -7.24 -1.47 5.89
N THR A 233 -7.04 -2.75 5.58
CA THR A 233 -5.74 -3.27 5.15
C THR A 233 -5.33 -2.73 3.78
N ALA A 234 -6.28 -2.56 2.85
CA ALA A 234 -6.00 -1.97 1.54
C ALA A 234 -5.55 -0.51 1.66
N ASP A 235 -6.20 0.27 2.53
CA ASP A 235 -5.81 1.66 2.83
C ASP A 235 -4.41 1.69 3.47
N ARG A 236 -4.16 0.84 4.47
CA ARG A 236 -2.82 0.69 5.09
C ARG A 236 -1.75 0.32 4.08
N MET A 237 -2.04 -0.50 3.07
CA MET A 237 -1.08 -0.85 2.03
C MET A 237 -0.69 0.33 1.13
N GLN A 238 -1.61 1.28 0.90
CA GLN A 238 -1.26 2.51 0.18
C GLN A 238 -0.32 3.39 1.02
N ILE A 239 -0.58 3.53 2.33
CA ILE A 239 0.31 4.23 3.27
C ILE A 239 1.67 3.53 3.35
N TYR A 240 1.69 2.20 3.46
CA TYR A 240 2.91 1.40 3.51
C TYR A 240 3.81 1.72 2.32
N LYS A 241 3.27 1.64 1.10
CA LYS A 241 4.02 1.94 -0.13
C LYS A 241 4.47 3.39 -0.18
N TYR A 242 3.64 4.32 0.29
CA TYR A 242 3.99 5.74 0.35
C TYR A 242 5.17 5.99 1.28
N VAL A 243 5.11 5.50 2.53
CA VAL A 243 6.20 5.65 3.51
C VAL A 243 7.49 4.98 3.02
N VAL A 244 7.42 3.78 2.45
CA VAL A 244 8.61 3.10 1.89
C VAL A 244 9.26 3.95 0.80
N HIS A 245 8.48 4.51 -0.14
CA HIS A 245 9.04 5.36 -1.19
C HIS A 245 9.62 6.67 -0.61
N MET A 246 8.92 7.32 0.33
CA MET A 246 9.34 8.61 0.89
C MET A 246 10.59 8.51 1.76
N VAL A 247 10.65 7.49 2.64
CA VAL A 247 11.85 7.25 3.45
C VAL A 247 13.02 6.83 2.57
N ALA A 248 12.83 5.92 1.60
CA ALA A 248 13.91 5.59 0.67
C ALA A 248 14.43 6.82 -0.08
N HIS A 249 13.53 7.70 -0.54
CA HIS A 249 13.89 8.95 -1.21
C HIS A 249 14.69 9.90 -0.29
N ALA A 250 14.29 10.05 0.97
CA ALA A 250 15.00 10.88 1.95
C ALA A 250 16.44 10.40 2.22
N TYR A 251 16.66 9.09 2.10
CA TYR A 251 17.98 8.45 2.21
C TYR A 251 18.79 8.44 0.90
N GLY A 252 18.29 9.07 -0.16
CA GLY A 252 18.95 9.09 -1.47
C GLY A 252 18.88 7.75 -2.22
N LYS A 253 17.92 6.89 -1.85
CA LYS A 253 17.63 5.62 -2.52
C LYS A 253 16.30 5.70 -3.29
N THR A 254 16.02 4.66 -4.08
CA THR A 254 14.73 4.48 -4.73
C THR A 254 14.18 3.09 -4.43
N ALA A 255 12.96 3.03 -3.89
CA ALA A 255 12.29 1.76 -3.60
C ALA A 255 11.37 1.33 -4.75
N THR A 256 11.19 0.02 -4.92
CA THR A 256 10.24 -0.55 -5.88
C THR A 256 9.57 -1.81 -5.35
N PHE A 257 8.28 -1.92 -5.61
CA PHE A 257 7.44 -3.09 -5.32
C PHE A 257 7.24 -3.97 -6.55
N MET A 258 8.01 -3.76 -7.62
CA MET A 258 7.84 -4.52 -8.85
C MET A 258 8.11 -6.01 -8.61
N PRO A 259 7.37 -6.95 -9.26
CA PRO A 259 7.48 -8.37 -8.94
C PRO A 259 8.87 -8.97 -9.20
N LYS A 260 9.60 -8.42 -10.17
CA LYS A 260 10.87 -9.02 -10.62
C LYS A 260 11.90 -8.02 -11.15
N PRO A 261 12.56 -7.23 -10.29
CA PRO A 261 13.60 -6.29 -10.74
C PRO A 261 14.89 -7.01 -11.20
N ILE A 262 15.31 -8.04 -10.45
CA ILE A 262 16.56 -8.77 -10.69
C ILE A 262 16.26 -10.15 -11.30
N ALA A 263 16.83 -10.41 -12.48
CA ALA A 263 16.74 -11.71 -13.12
C ALA A 263 17.50 -12.78 -12.31
N LYS A 264 16.91 -13.97 -12.18
CA LYS A 264 17.49 -15.16 -11.52
C LYS A 264 17.74 -15.07 -10.01
N ASP A 265 17.40 -13.98 -9.33
CA ASP A 265 17.33 -13.94 -7.86
C ASP A 265 15.88 -14.18 -7.37
N ASN A 266 15.52 -13.85 -6.13
CA ASN A 266 14.14 -13.77 -5.66
C ASN A 266 13.39 -12.59 -6.30
N GLY A 267 12.06 -12.62 -6.27
CA GLY A 267 11.20 -11.52 -6.71
C GLY A 267 10.43 -11.01 -5.51
N SER A 268 9.65 -9.94 -5.69
CA SER A 268 8.80 -9.38 -4.64
C SER A 268 7.39 -9.94 -4.74
N GLY A 269 6.96 -10.63 -3.70
CA GLY A 269 5.58 -11.06 -3.50
C GLY A 269 4.73 -10.03 -2.76
N MET A 270 3.41 -10.21 -2.85
CA MET A 270 2.45 -9.70 -1.87
C MET A 270 1.71 -10.89 -1.25
N HIS A 271 2.37 -11.62 -0.35
CA HIS A 271 1.76 -12.81 0.26
C HIS A 271 0.52 -12.38 1.03
N THR A 272 -0.65 -12.90 0.65
CA THR A 272 -1.92 -12.42 1.21
C THR A 272 -2.55 -13.50 2.09
N HIS A 273 -2.51 -13.28 3.39
CA HIS A 273 -3.16 -14.13 4.39
C HIS A 273 -4.61 -13.71 4.55
N MET A 274 -5.54 -14.66 4.56
CA MET A 274 -6.98 -14.37 4.65
C MET A 274 -7.68 -15.26 5.67
N SER A 275 -8.68 -14.71 6.37
CA SER A 275 -9.59 -15.48 7.20
C SER A 275 -10.98 -14.87 7.25
N ILE A 276 -12.01 -15.71 7.38
CA ILE A 276 -13.40 -15.28 7.55
C ILE A 276 -13.82 -15.56 8.99
N TRP A 277 -14.53 -14.61 9.61
CA TRP A 277 -14.97 -14.65 10.99
C TRP A 277 -16.48 -14.43 11.09
N LYS A 278 -17.06 -14.95 12.19
CA LYS A 278 -18.46 -14.73 12.54
C LYS A 278 -18.64 -14.69 14.05
N GLY A 279 -19.30 -13.66 14.56
CA GLY A 279 -19.52 -13.44 15.99
C GLY A 279 -18.22 -13.43 16.78
N GLY A 280 -17.15 -12.86 16.21
CA GLY A 280 -15.82 -12.83 16.83
C GLY A 280 -15.10 -14.18 16.90
N LYS A 281 -15.52 -15.19 16.12
CA LYS A 281 -14.85 -16.49 16.05
C LYS A 281 -14.31 -16.79 14.63
N PRO A 282 -13.10 -17.35 14.50
CA PRO A 282 -12.54 -17.71 13.20
C PRO A 282 -13.28 -18.90 12.61
N LEU A 283 -13.65 -18.81 11.34
CA LEU A 283 -14.32 -19.91 10.63
C LEU A 283 -13.35 -20.84 9.90
N PHE A 284 -12.12 -20.40 9.66
CA PHE A 284 -11.11 -21.21 8.96
C PHE A 284 -10.40 -22.20 9.88
N ALA A 285 -10.43 -21.99 11.19
CA ALA A 285 -9.88 -22.92 12.17
C ALA A 285 -10.78 -24.17 12.30
N GLY A 286 -10.18 -25.35 12.30
CA GLY A 286 -10.90 -26.62 12.42
C GLY A 286 -9.99 -27.80 12.78
N ASN A 287 -10.53 -29.01 12.69
CA ASN A 287 -9.82 -30.25 13.00
C ASN A 287 -9.44 -31.06 11.75
N GLY A 288 -9.48 -30.43 10.57
CA GLY A 288 -9.14 -31.06 9.29
C GLY A 288 -7.65 -30.95 8.94
N TYR A 289 -7.35 -30.99 7.65
CA TYR A 289 -5.99 -30.91 7.13
C TYR A 289 -5.28 -29.64 7.64
N ALA A 290 -4.09 -29.80 8.21
CA ALA A 290 -3.28 -28.70 8.76
C ALA A 290 -4.02 -27.79 9.77
N GLY A 291 -5.04 -28.31 10.47
CA GLY A 291 -5.84 -27.51 11.43
C GLY A 291 -6.90 -26.62 10.78
N LEU A 292 -7.24 -26.89 9.51
CA LEU A 292 -8.24 -26.13 8.76
C LEU A 292 -9.64 -26.75 8.88
N SER A 293 -10.67 -25.92 8.78
CA SER A 293 -12.07 -26.34 8.63
C SER A 293 -12.40 -26.68 7.17
N ASP A 294 -13.52 -27.39 6.95
CA ASP A 294 -14.05 -27.62 5.60
C ASP A 294 -14.33 -26.30 4.88
N MET A 295 -14.79 -25.26 5.60
CA MET A 295 -15.01 -23.94 5.02
C MET A 295 -13.71 -23.37 4.43
N ALA A 296 -12.59 -23.47 5.16
CA ALA A 296 -11.31 -22.98 4.66
C ALA A 296 -10.87 -23.77 3.41
N LEU A 297 -11.05 -25.09 3.41
CA LEU A 297 -10.71 -25.94 2.27
C LEU A 297 -11.57 -25.62 1.03
N TYR A 298 -12.87 -25.35 1.20
CA TYR A 298 -13.74 -24.91 0.11
C TYR A 298 -13.40 -23.51 -0.39
N PHE A 299 -13.04 -22.59 0.51
CA PHE A 299 -12.54 -21.26 0.14
C PHE A 299 -11.29 -21.36 -0.74
N ILE A 300 -10.29 -22.14 -0.31
CA ILE A 300 -9.07 -22.41 -1.08
C ILE A 300 -9.42 -23.07 -2.42
N GLY A 301 -10.34 -24.04 -2.43
CA GLY A 301 -10.82 -24.69 -3.66
C GLY A 301 -11.44 -23.69 -4.65
N GLY A 302 -12.18 -22.69 -4.16
CA GLY A 302 -12.72 -21.59 -4.97
C GLY A 302 -11.62 -20.72 -5.58
N VAL A 303 -10.64 -20.31 -4.77
CA VAL A 303 -9.48 -19.53 -5.25
C VAL A 303 -8.73 -20.29 -6.34
N ILE A 304 -8.40 -21.57 -6.12
CA ILE A 304 -7.71 -22.42 -7.11
C ILE A 304 -8.53 -22.57 -8.39
N LYS A 305 -9.83 -22.83 -8.26
CA LYS A 305 -10.75 -22.98 -9.41
C LYS A 305 -10.75 -21.73 -10.29
N HIS A 306 -10.66 -20.54 -9.69
CA HIS A 306 -10.73 -19.25 -10.39
C HIS A 306 -9.36 -18.57 -10.60
N ALA A 307 -8.25 -19.21 -10.21
CA ALA A 307 -6.92 -18.62 -10.18
C ALA A 307 -6.51 -17.94 -11.51
N ARG A 308 -6.82 -18.54 -12.66
CA ARG A 308 -6.50 -17.95 -13.97
C ARG A 308 -7.15 -16.60 -14.21
N ALA A 309 -8.40 -16.42 -13.75
CA ALA A 309 -9.11 -15.15 -13.88
C ALA A 309 -8.67 -14.17 -12.78
N LEU A 310 -8.44 -14.66 -11.57
CA LEU A 310 -7.94 -13.85 -10.45
C LEU A 310 -6.57 -13.24 -10.75
N ASN A 311 -5.70 -13.94 -11.48
CA ASN A 311 -4.41 -13.41 -11.90
C ASN A 311 -4.51 -12.08 -12.65
N ALA A 312 -5.61 -11.78 -13.35
CA ALA A 312 -5.78 -10.48 -14.01
C ALA A 312 -5.87 -9.29 -13.03
N PHE A 313 -6.11 -9.56 -11.74
CA PHE A 313 -6.18 -8.55 -10.68
C PHE A 313 -5.04 -8.69 -9.67
N THR A 314 -4.55 -9.91 -9.45
CA THR A 314 -3.50 -10.18 -8.46
C THR A 314 -2.09 -10.16 -9.05
N ASN A 315 -1.91 -10.10 -10.39
CA ASN A 315 -0.61 -10.21 -11.06
C ASN A 315 -0.48 -9.41 -12.36
#